data_AF-A0A7X7SA62-F1
#
_entry.id   AF-A0A7X7SA62-F1
#
_cell.length_a   1.000
_cell.length_b   1.000
_cell.length_c   1.000
_cell.angle_alpha   90.00
_cell.angle_beta   90.00
_cell.angle_gamma   90.00
#
_symmetry.space_group_name_H-M   'P 1'
#
loop_
_entity.id
_entity.type
_entity.pdbx_description
1 polymer ?
#
loop_
_entity_poly.entity_id
_entity_poly.type
_entity_poly.pdbx_seq_one_letter_code
_entity_poly.pdbx_strand_id
1 'polypeptide(L)'
;MAKTIKFNLICDGNPVRTLEDLIDNFVIEDVVEYFNNKLLQRWLSVRGYEETLEKVEGIKTTDTLEVVKELVEIFQVDDDPVSIEENTYIFQYNKERQLLMEEYEKKGFKVTSIINNYHSGYMQLVNCIIENKDNIAQIKAAVKEINDKYPVLFELSYRELFFTLLENAPLAIFVMIMNENMRKKYLPLSTTIEDENLAANCVLSVFGSSDNEQSICSADKQIMYESICALIKDEKSLTEMLGENLKIFAGATNAYWKDVETKNKKYMILNMKNGNYVRNAGLSGGDLNSLDTNGKFVILDGIDYKSNSDSDRLLYMEV
;
A
#
# COMPACT_ATOMS: atom_id res chain seq x y z
N MET A 1 42.60 -23.01 46.23
CA MET A 1 42.83 -23.18 44.78
C MET A 1 41.72 -24.05 44.23
N ALA A 2 40.88 -23.52 43.34
CA ALA A 2 39.80 -24.30 42.74
C ALA A 2 40.40 -25.39 41.83
N LYS A 3 39.85 -26.61 41.88
CA LYS A 3 40.28 -27.69 40.97
C LYS A 3 39.89 -27.28 39.55
N THR A 4 40.88 -27.07 38.68
CA THR A 4 40.65 -26.79 37.27
C THR A 4 40.00 -28.01 36.62
N ILE A 5 38.77 -27.87 36.13
CA ILE A 5 38.01 -28.99 35.54
C ILE A 5 38.41 -29.14 34.08
N LYS A 6 38.83 -30.35 33.70
CA LYS A 6 39.07 -30.72 32.29
C LYS A 6 37.74 -30.85 31.56
N PHE A 7 37.60 -30.17 30.43
CA PHE A 7 36.46 -30.26 29.51
C PHE A 7 36.94 -30.58 28.10
N ASN A 8 36.03 -30.87 27.16
CA ASN A 8 36.37 -31.20 25.77
C ASN A 8 35.93 -30.05 24.86
N LEU A 9 36.67 -29.82 23.77
CA LEU A 9 36.16 -29.02 22.65
C LEU A 9 35.29 -29.93 21.77
N ILE A 10 34.46 -29.33 20.92
CA ILE A 10 33.68 -30.05 19.92
C ILE A 10 34.07 -29.46 18.56
N CYS A 11 34.64 -30.24 17.66
CA CYS A 11 34.95 -29.80 16.30
C CYS A 11 34.18 -30.68 15.32
N ASP A 12 33.33 -30.08 14.46
CA ASP A 12 32.39 -30.77 13.56
C ASP A 12 31.59 -31.91 14.25
N GLY A 13 31.12 -31.64 15.47
CA GLY A 13 30.38 -32.62 16.28
C GLY A 13 31.24 -33.70 16.97
N ASN A 14 32.54 -33.76 16.71
CA ASN A 14 33.47 -34.72 17.33
C ASN A 14 34.09 -34.16 18.62
N PRO A 15 34.13 -34.93 19.72
CA PRO A 15 34.70 -34.47 20.98
C PRO A 15 36.23 -34.55 21.00
N VAL A 16 36.86 -33.40 21.13
CA VAL A 16 38.31 -33.23 21.17
C VAL A 16 38.82 -33.29 22.62
N ARG A 17 39.59 -34.33 22.95
CA ARG A 17 40.10 -34.59 24.30
C ARG A 17 41.61 -34.44 24.40
N THR A 18 42.37 -34.66 23.33
CA THR A 18 43.83 -34.49 23.27
C THR A 18 44.24 -33.56 22.14
N LEU A 19 45.53 -33.23 22.05
CA LEU A 19 46.07 -32.45 20.94
C LEU A 19 45.93 -33.21 19.62
N GLU A 20 46.15 -34.52 19.63
CA GLU A 20 45.97 -35.39 18.46
C GLU A 20 44.51 -35.33 17.98
N ASP A 21 43.54 -35.43 18.89
CA ASP A 21 42.12 -35.30 18.52
C ASP A 21 41.81 -33.94 17.86
N LEU A 22 42.47 -32.86 18.30
CA LEU A 22 42.27 -31.51 17.75
C LEU A 22 42.84 -31.40 16.34
N ILE A 23 43.99 -32.03 16.09
CA ILE A 23 44.65 -32.06 14.78
C ILE A 23 43.83 -32.90 13.80
N ASP A 24 43.41 -34.10 14.22
CA ASP A 24 42.64 -35.03 13.39
C ASP A 24 41.23 -34.50 13.03
N ASN A 25 40.68 -33.59 13.84
CA ASN A 25 39.37 -32.99 13.66
C ASN A 25 39.47 -31.47 13.50
N PHE A 26 40.57 -30.96 12.93
CA PHE A 26 40.80 -29.53 12.83
C PHE A 26 39.82 -28.89 11.84
N VAL A 27 38.92 -28.05 12.37
CA VAL A 27 37.97 -27.27 11.58
C VAL A 27 38.26 -25.79 11.79
N ILE A 28 38.55 -25.09 10.71
CA ILE A 28 38.97 -23.68 10.73
C ILE A 28 37.92 -22.83 11.46
N GLU A 29 36.64 -23.02 11.14
CA GLU A 29 35.50 -22.34 11.78
C GLU A 29 35.55 -22.45 13.31
N ASP A 30 35.59 -23.68 13.80
CA ASP A 30 35.47 -24.00 15.22
C ASP A 30 36.72 -23.53 15.99
N VAL A 31 37.91 -23.81 15.46
CA VAL A 31 39.17 -23.49 16.13
C VAL A 31 39.40 -21.98 16.18
N VAL A 32 39.07 -21.25 15.11
CA VAL A 32 39.13 -19.78 15.10
C VAL A 32 38.09 -19.19 16.07
N GLU A 33 36.89 -19.75 16.16
CA GLU A 33 35.90 -19.32 17.15
C GLU A 33 36.42 -19.52 18.59
N TYR A 34 36.96 -20.71 18.88
CA TYR A 34 37.53 -21.04 20.18
C TYR A 34 38.75 -20.20 20.53
N PHE A 35 39.56 -19.83 19.54
CA PHE A 35 40.66 -18.89 19.72
C PHE A 35 40.15 -17.50 20.11
N ASN A 36 39.14 -16.98 19.38
CA ASN A 36 38.61 -15.64 19.58
C ASN A 36 37.90 -15.47 20.93
N ASN A 37 37.15 -16.48 21.38
CA ASN A 37 36.43 -16.45 22.65
C ASN A 37 37.27 -16.89 23.87
N LYS A 38 38.56 -17.16 23.66
CA LYS A 38 39.53 -17.64 24.67
C LYS A 38 39.27 -19.05 25.22
N LEU A 39 38.40 -19.83 24.60
CA LEU A 39 38.11 -21.20 25.03
C LEU A 39 39.26 -22.15 24.69
N LEU A 40 39.92 -21.97 23.54
CA LEU A 40 41.08 -22.77 23.13
C LEU A 40 42.23 -22.65 24.14
N GLN A 41 42.56 -21.43 24.55
CA GLN A 41 43.60 -21.15 25.55
C GLN A 41 43.27 -21.78 26.91
N ARG A 42 42.01 -21.66 27.35
CA ARG A 42 41.55 -22.33 28.57
C ARG A 42 41.68 -23.85 28.45
N TRP A 43 41.26 -24.43 27.33
CA TRP A 43 41.32 -25.86 27.10
C TRP A 43 42.76 -26.40 27.11
N LEU A 44 43.71 -25.66 26.51
CA LEU A 44 45.15 -25.96 26.56
C LEU A 44 45.69 -25.87 28.00
N SER A 45 45.33 -24.81 28.73
CA SER A 45 45.76 -24.57 30.11
C SER A 45 45.30 -25.67 31.07
N VAL A 46 44.02 -26.08 31.04
CA VAL A 46 43.50 -27.12 31.96
C VAL A 46 44.10 -28.51 31.71
N ARG A 47 44.76 -28.71 30.57
CA ARG A 47 45.43 -29.95 30.17
C ARG A 47 46.94 -29.94 30.34
N GLY A 48 47.52 -28.78 30.63
CA GLY A 48 48.97 -28.63 30.83
C GLY A 48 49.77 -28.57 29.52
N TYR A 49 49.15 -28.15 28.41
CA TYR A 49 49.85 -27.93 27.14
C TYR A 49 50.50 -26.54 27.13
N GLU A 50 51.43 -26.30 28.06
CA GLU A 50 52.02 -24.98 28.32
C GLU A 50 52.78 -24.41 27.10
N GLU A 51 53.55 -25.24 26.40
CA GLU A 51 54.30 -24.81 25.20
C GLU A 51 53.37 -24.41 24.06
N THR A 52 52.33 -25.20 23.78
CA THR A 52 51.33 -24.87 22.74
C THR A 52 50.51 -23.65 23.15
N LEU A 53 50.16 -23.53 24.43
CA LEU A 53 49.44 -22.38 24.97
C LEU A 53 50.24 -21.09 24.76
N GLU A 54 51.54 -21.09 25.06
CA GLU A 54 52.40 -19.91 24.88
C GLU A 54 52.43 -19.46 23.42
N LYS A 55 52.50 -20.40 22.47
CA LYS A 55 52.42 -20.10 21.03
C LYS A 55 51.07 -19.50 20.64
N VAL A 56 49.96 -20.11 21.09
CA VAL A 56 48.61 -19.61 20.81
C VAL A 56 48.36 -18.24 21.45
N GLU A 57 48.89 -17.97 22.64
CA GLU A 57 48.81 -16.66 23.29
C GLU A 57 49.73 -15.62 22.63
N GLY A 58 50.77 -16.08 21.91
CA GLY A 58 51.69 -15.26 21.14
C GLY A 58 51.12 -14.66 19.85
N ILE A 59 49.97 -15.14 19.38
CA ILE A 59 49.27 -14.64 18.18
C ILE A 59 48.79 -13.20 18.44
N LYS A 60 49.37 -12.22 17.73
CA LYS A 60 49.09 -10.77 17.92
C LYS A 60 48.20 -10.16 16.85
N THR A 61 48.01 -10.85 15.74
CA THR A 61 47.19 -10.37 14.63
C THR A 61 45.69 -10.53 14.94
N THR A 62 44.89 -9.66 14.34
CA THR A 62 43.42 -9.76 14.32
C THR A 62 42.90 -10.10 12.93
N ASP A 63 43.79 -10.19 11.94
CA ASP A 63 43.41 -10.63 10.60
C ASP A 63 43.08 -12.12 10.62
N THR A 64 41.92 -12.48 10.06
CA THR A 64 41.43 -13.87 10.17
C THR A 64 42.29 -14.83 9.39
N LEU A 65 42.84 -14.42 8.24
CA LEU A 65 43.71 -15.26 7.42
C LEU A 65 45.05 -15.50 8.11
N GLU A 66 45.62 -14.46 8.71
CA GLU A 66 46.86 -14.59 9.49
C GLU A 66 46.66 -15.45 10.75
N VAL A 67 45.54 -15.29 11.47
CA VAL A 67 45.20 -16.16 12.62
C VAL A 67 45.09 -17.62 12.19
N VAL A 68 44.41 -17.92 11.08
CA VAL A 68 44.29 -19.31 10.59
C VAL A 68 45.66 -19.88 10.25
N LYS A 69 46.50 -19.12 9.53
CA LYS A 69 47.85 -19.55 9.17
C LYS A 69 48.70 -19.86 10.40
N GLU A 70 48.68 -18.98 11.41
CA GLU A 70 49.42 -19.20 12.66
C GLU A 70 48.89 -20.42 13.44
N LEU A 71 47.56 -20.62 13.50
CA LEU A 71 46.97 -21.78 14.18
C LEU A 71 47.31 -23.09 13.47
N VAL A 72 47.19 -23.16 12.15
CA VAL A 72 47.58 -24.33 11.35
C VAL A 72 49.05 -24.68 11.58
N GLU A 73 49.93 -23.67 11.60
CA GLU A 73 51.36 -23.86 11.86
C GLU A 73 51.63 -24.37 13.29
N ILE A 74 50.96 -23.80 14.30
CA ILE A 74 51.12 -24.19 15.70
C ILE A 74 50.70 -25.65 15.93
N PHE A 75 49.59 -26.05 15.32
CA PHE A 75 49.04 -27.40 15.47
C PHE A 75 49.62 -28.41 14.47
N GLN A 76 50.46 -27.96 13.53
CA GLN A 76 51.08 -28.82 12.50
C GLN A 76 50.03 -29.63 11.74
N VAL A 77 48.94 -28.98 11.35
CA VAL A 77 47.89 -29.63 10.57
C VAL A 77 48.42 -29.86 9.14
N ASP A 78 48.48 -31.12 8.72
CA ASP A 78 48.92 -31.52 7.38
C ASP A 78 47.86 -31.14 6.34
N ASP A 79 47.80 -29.86 5.98
CA ASP A 79 46.89 -29.33 4.97
C ASP A 79 47.66 -28.49 3.94
N ASP A 80 47.17 -28.49 2.70
CA ASP A 80 47.84 -27.77 1.61
C ASP A 80 47.59 -26.25 1.74
N PRO A 81 48.60 -25.38 1.53
CA PRO A 81 48.45 -23.93 1.63
C PRO A 81 47.31 -23.35 0.79
N VAL A 82 47.01 -23.94 -0.37
CA VAL A 82 45.90 -23.52 -1.25
C VAL A 82 44.55 -23.87 -0.61
N SER A 83 44.43 -25.08 -0.04
CA SER A 83 43.24 -25.54 0.69
C SER A 83 42.93 -24.64 1.90
N ILE A 84 43.96 -24.27 2.67
CA ILE A 84 43.83 -23.37 3.82
C ILE A 84 43.33 -21.98 3.39
N GLU A 85 43.87 -21.43 2.30
CA GLU A 85 43.48 -20.11 1.79
C GLU A 85 42.03 -20.13 1.25
N GLU A 86 41.66 -21.16 0.48
CA GLU A 86 40.30 -21.36 -0.01
C GLU A 86 39.28 -21.47 1.13
N ASN A 87 39.55 -22.33 2.12
CA ASN A 87 38.67 -22.53 3.27
C ASN A 87 38.56 -21.26 4.13
N THR A 88 39.66 -20.53 4.32
CA THR A 88 39.63 -19.27 5.07
C THR A 88 38.81 -18.19 4.37
N TYR A 89 38.89 -18.11 3.05
CA TYR A 89 38.09 -17.17 2.26
C TYR A 89 36.58 -17.50 2.36
N ILE A 90 36.21 -18.78 2.26
CA ILE A 90 34.83 -19.24 2.43
C ILE A 90 34.31 -18.92 3.84
N PHE A 91 35.14 -19.12 4.88
CA PHE A 91 34.81 -18.76 6.26
C PHE A 91 34.52 -17.26 6.42
N GLN A 92 35.40 -16.40 5.92
CA GLN A 92 35.21 -14.95 5.96
C GLN A 92 33.91 -14.53 5.25
N TYR A 93 33.66 -15.05 4.04
CA TYR A 93 32.45 -14.79 3.28
C TYR A 93 31.18 -15.19 4.04
N ASN A 94 31.17 -16.36 4.67
CA ASN A 94 30.02 -16.84 5.44
C ASN A 94 29.74 -15.98 6.68
N LYS A 95 30.78 -15.55 7.39
CA LYS A 95 30.67 -14.68 8.56
C LYS A 95 30.11 -13.31 8.21
N GLU A 96 30.59 -12.70 7.12
CA GLU A 96 30.05 -11.42 6.62
C GLU A 96 28.59 -11.54 6.19
N ARG A 97 28.24 -12.64 5.50
CA ARG A 97 26.85 -12.91 5.12
C ARG A 97 25.93 -13.05 6.32
N GLN A 98 26.36 -13.73 7.38
CA GLN A 98 25.57 -13.88 8.59
C GLN A 98 25.28 -12.53 9.24
N LEU A 99 26.29 -11.67 9.40
CA LEU A 99 26.14 -10.32 9.95
C LEU A 99 25.16 -9.47 9.12
N LEU A 100 25.23 -9.57 7.79
CA LEU A 100 24.32 -8.86 6.88
C LEU A 100 22.88 -9.36 7.01
N MET A 101 22.68 -10.69 7.13
CA MET A 101 21.34 -11.27 7.36
C MET A 101 20.75 -10.81 8.69
N GLU A 102 21.54 -10.79 9.76
CA GLU A 102 21.09 -10.28 11.06
C GLU A 102 20.73 -8.78 11.00
N GLU A 103 21.46 -7.98 10.20
CA GLU A 103 21.12 -6.58 9.98
C GLU A 103 19.80 -6.43 9.21
N TYR A 104 19.55 -7.29 8.23
CA TYR A 104 18.26 -7.34 7.53
C TYR A 104 17.12 -7.76 8.44
N GLU A 105 17.29 -8.76 9.30
CA GLU A 105 16.27 -9.15 10.29
C GLU A 105 15.96 -8.01 11.26
N LYS A 106 17.00 -7.31 11.75
CA LYS A 106 16.86 -6.14 12.64
C LYS A 106 16.06 -5.00 12.00
N LYS A 107 16.06 -4.90 10.66
CA LYS A 107 15.34 -3.87 9.90
C LYS A 107 13.97 -4.35 9.37
N GLY A 108 13.80 -5.65 9.12
CA GLY A 108 12.60 -6.23 8.51
C GLY A 108 11.33 -6.04 9.34
N PHE A 109 11.40 -6.23 10.66
CA PHE A 109 10.23 -6.04 11.55
C PHE A 109 9.70 -4.60 11.53
N LYS A 110 10.59 -3.60 11.42
CA LYS A 110 10.18 -2.20 11.38
C LYS A 110 9.48 -1.85 10.06
N VAL A 111 9.98 -2.35 8.93
CA VAL A 111 9.34 -2.10 7.64
C VAL A 111 7.97 -2.78 7.57
N THR A 112 7.86 -4.05 7.96
CA THR A 112 6.59 -4.79 7.96
C THR A 112 5.56 -4.15 8.89
N SER A 113 5.96 -3.72 10.09
CA SER A 113 5.05 -3.03 11.02
C SER A 113 4.57 -1.68 10.48
N ILE A 114 5.43 -0.90 9.81
CA ILE A 114 5.03 0.35 9.14
C ILE A 114 3.99 0.08 8.05
N ILE A 115 4.23 -0.90 7.18
CA ILE A 115 3.30 -1.29 6.11
C ILE A 115 1.97 -1.75 6.71
N ASN A 116 2.00 -2.64 7.70
CA ASN A 116 0.78 -3.15 8.33
C ASN A 116 -0.03 -2.05 9.03
N ASN A 117 0.64 -1.11 9.70
CA ASN A 117 -0.02 0.03 10.34
C ASN A 117 -0.67 0.96 9.31
N TYR A 118 0.02 1.21 8.19
CA TYR A 118 -0.51 2.02 7.09
C TYR A 118 -1.74 1.36 6.45
N HIS A 119 -1.68 0.07 6.13
CA HIS A 119 -2.85 -0.68 5.64
C HIS A 119 -3.99 -0.71 6.66
N SER A 120 -3.68 -0.91 7.94
CA SER A 120 -4.69 -0.94 9.01
C SER A 120 -5.40 0.41 9.14
N GLY A 121 -4.68 1.52 9.06
CA GLY A 121 -5.26 2.86 9.10
C GLY A 121 -6.21 3.13 7.92
N TYR A 122 -5.86 2.65 6.72
CA TYR A 122 -6.77 2.70 5.57
C TYR A 122 -8.05 1.88 5.82
N MET A 123 -7.92 0.62 6.26
CA MET A 123 -9.07 -0.25 6.50
C MET A 123 -9.98 0.27 7.62
N GLN A 124 -9.42 0.94 8.64
CA GLN A 124 -10.21 1.61 9.67
C GLN A 124 -11.10 2.71 9.10
N LEU A 125 -10.61 3.49 8.13
CA LEU A 125 -11.42 4.52 7.48
C LEU A 125 -12.52 3.91 6.59
N VAL A 126 -12.21 2.82 5.87
CA VAL A 126 -13.21 2.09 5.08
C VAL A 126 -14.32 1.53 5.99
N ASN A 127 -13.94 0.88 7.10
CA ASN A 127 -14.91 0.37 8.07
C ASN A 127 -15.70 1.49 8.73
N CYS A 128 -15.07 2.64 9.03
CA CYS A 128 -15.76 3.80 9.56
C CYS A 128 -16.86 4.30 8.61
N ILE A 129 -16.60 4.32 7.30
CA ILE A 129 -17.62 4.67 6.29
C ILE A 129 -18.79 3.67 6.32
N ILE A 130 -18.50 2.36 6.40
CA ILE A 130 -19.50 1.30 6.41
C ILE A 130 -20.37 1.35 7.67
N GLU A 131 -19.74 1.50 8.84
CA GLU A 131 -20.43 1.60 10.13
C GLU A 131 -21.30 2.86 10.23
N ASN A 132 -20.89 3.94 9.55
CA ASN A 132 -21.56 5.23 9.56
C ASN A 132 -22.23 5.54 8.20
N LYS A 133 -22.73 4.50 7.51
CA LYS A 133 -23.25 4.55 6.13
C LYS A 133 -24.28 5.64 5.82
N ASP A 134 -25.02 6.10 6.83
CA ASP A 134 -26.07 7.13 6.69
C ASP A 134 -25.60 8.52 7.20
N ASN A 135 -24.40 8.62 7.78
CA ASN A 135 -23.86 9.86 8.35
C ASN A 135 -22.88 10.54 7.37
N ILE A 136 -23.41 11.43 6.54
CA ILE A 136 -22.61 12.10 5.49
C ILE A 136 -21.38 12.84 6.02
N ALA A 137 -21.44 13.40 7.24
CA ALA A 137 -20.35 14.18 7.81
C ALA A 137 -19.15 13.29 8.13
N GLN A 138 -19.39 12.13 8.73
CA GLN A 138 -18.35 11.13 9.00
C GLN A 138 -17.80 10.54 7.71
N ILE A 139 -18.67 10.25 6.74
CA ILE A 139 -18.24 9.74 5.42
C ILE A 139 -17.34 10.77 4.72
N LYS A 140 -17.73 12.05 4.67
CA LYS A 140 -16.90 13.14 4.11
C LYS A 140 -15.53 13.23 4.79
N ALA A 141 -15.50 13.13 6.12
CA ALA A 141 -14.25 13.15 6.87
C ALA A 141 -13.35 11.95 6.53
N ALA A 142 -13.91 10.73 6.49
CA ALA A 142 -13.16 9.52 6.18
C ALA A 142 -12.67 9.49 4.72
N VAL A 143 -13.52 9.86 3.76
CA VAL A 143 -13.15 9.95 2.33
C VAL A 143 -12.03 10.97 2.11
N LYS A 144 -12.08 12.13 2.78
CA LYS A 144 -11.01 13.12 2.74
C LYS A 144 -9.70 12.55 3.30
N GLU A 145 -9.76 11.88 4.44
CA GLU A 145 -8.57 11.29 5.07
C GLU A 145 -7.95 10.18 4.19
N ILE A 146 -8.78 9.36 3.52
CA ILE A 146 -8.33 8.38 2.52
C ILE A 146 -7.60 9.07 1.37
N ASN A 147 -8.21 10.12 0.79
CA ASN A 147 -7.61 10.87 -0.32
C ASN A 147 -6.27 11.51 0.06
N ASP A 148 -6.20 12.10 1.26
CA ASP A 148 -5.06 12.92 1.67
C ASP A 148 -3.89 12.07 2.20
N LYS A 149 -4.18 10.98 2.94
CA LYS A 149 -3.15 10.16 3.60
C LYS A 149 -2.88 8.83 2.95
N TYR A 150 -3.84 8.28 2.20
CA TYR A 150 -3.75 6.94 1.61
C TYR A 150 -3.90 6.93 0.08
N PRO A 151 -3.37 7.90 -0.69
CA PRO A 151 -3.59 7.98 -2.13
C PRO A 151 -3.07 6.73 -2.84
N VAL A 152 -1.93 6.16 -2.42
CA VAL A 152 -1.37 4.95 -3.04
C VAL A 152 -2.25 3.72 -2.82
N LEU A 153 -2.81 3.53 -1.62
CA LEU A 153 -3.71 2.40 -1.36
C LEU A 153 -5.03 2.57 -2.08
N PHE A 154 -5.56 3.80 -2.13
CA PHE A 154 -6.72 4.11 -2.94
C PHE A 154 -6.47 3.77 -4.42
N GLU A 155 -5.34 4.19 -4.99
CA GLU A 155 -4.97 3.91 -6.38
C GLU A 155 -4.90 2.39 -6.69
N LEU A 156 -4.46 1.58 -5.72
CA LEU A 156 -4.40 0.13 -5.87
C LEU A 156 -5.75 -0.58 -5.65
N SER A 157 -6.66 0.03 -4.89
CA SER A 157 -7.89 -0.64 -4.43
C SER A 157 -9.19 0.09 -4.80
N TYR A 158 -9.15 1.14 -5.63
CA TYR A 158 -10.32 1.99 -5.95
C TYR A 158 -11.53 1.19 -6.45
N ARG A 159 -11.27 0.09 -7.19
CA ARG A 159 -12.29 -0.82 -7.71
C ARG A 159 -12.94 -1.64 -6.59
N GLU A 160 -12.14 -2.27 -5.74
CA GLU A 160 -12.63 -3.06 -4.60
C GLU A 160 -13.39 -2.15 -3.62
N LEU A 161 -12.83 -0.99 -3.31
CA LEU A 161 -13.47 0.02 -2.48
C LEU A 161 -14.81 0.45 -3.06
N PHE A 162 -14.89 0.70 -4.37
CA PHE A 162 -16.13 1.09 -5.04
C PHE A 162 -17.23 0.05 -4.84
N PHE A 163 -16.98 -1.22 -5.17
CA PHE A 163 -18.02 -2.25 -5.05
C PHE A 163 -18.37 -2.56 -3.60
N THR A 164 -17.39 -2.52 -2.69
CA THR A 164 -17.63 -2.68 -1.24
C THR A 164 -18.58 -1.59 -0.73
N LEU A 165 -18.34 -0.33 -1.10
CA LEU A 165 -19.18 0.79 -0.68
C LEU A 165 -20.50 0.83 -1.42
N LEU A 166 -20.54 0.42 -2.69
CA LEU A 166 -21.79 0.31 -3.46
C LEU A 166 -22.78 -0.64 -2.79
N GLU A 167 -22.29 -1.74 -2.19
CA GLU A 167 -23.12 -2.71 -1.49
C GLU A 167 -23.47 -2.26 -0.06
N ASN A 168 -22.51 -1.71 0.67
CA ASN A 168 -22.65 -1.53 2.13
C ASN A 168 -22.96 -0.08 2.55
N ALA A 169 -22.51 0.92 1.79
CA ALA A 169 -22.70 2.34 2.09
C ALA A 169 -22.82 3.20 0.80
N PRO A 170 -23.90 3.04 0.00
CA PRO A 170 -24.04 3.70 -1.30
C PRO A 170 -23.91 5.23 -1.27
N LEU A 171 -24.30 5.89 -0.17
CA LEU A 171 -24.12 7.33 0.04
C LEU A 171 -22.65 7.75 -0.13
N ALA A 172 -21.72 6.88 0.26
CA ALA A 172 -20.29 7.13 0.13
C ALA A 172 -19.84 7.26 -1.32
N ILE A 173 -20.50 6.58 -2.26
CA ILE A 173 -20.19 6.70 -3.69
C ILE A 173 -20.38 8.14 -4.17
N PHE A 174 -21.45 8.80 -3.73
CA PHE A 174 -21.70 10.21 -4.04
C PHE A 174 -20.64 11.13 -3.41
N VAL A 175 -20.25 10.85 -2.16
CA VAL A 175 -19.18 11.61 -1.49
C VAL A 175 -17.82 11.42 -2.20
N MET A 176 -17.53 10.23 -2.74
CA MET A 176 -16.30 9.99 -3.48
C MET A 176 -16.27 10.75 -4.81
N ILE A 177 -17.38 10.81 -5.56
CA ILE A 177 -17.43 11.57 -6.82
C ILE A 177 -17.51 13.10 -6.63
N MET A 178 -17.73 13.56 -5.40
CA MET A 178 -17.51 14.96 -4.99
C MET A 178 -16.02 15.31 -4.86
N ASN A 179 -15.18 14.33 -4.53
CA ASN A 179 -13.73 14.51 -4.44
C ASN A 179 -13.08 14.44 -5.84
N GLU A 180 -12.35 15.49 -6.25
CA GLU A 180 -11.81 15.59 -7.62
C GLU A 180 -10.87 14.45 -8.03
N ASN A 181 -10.09 13.88 -7.11
CA ASN A 181 -9.15 12.80 -7.43
C ASN A 181 -9.90 11.48 -7.63
N MET A 182 -10.78 11.14 -6.69
CA MET A 182 -11.56 9.91 -6.75
C MET A 182 -12.57 9.94 -7.90
N ARG A 183 -13.18 11.10 -8.15
CA ARG A 183 -14.10 11.34 -9.27
C ARG A 183 -13.52 10.91 -10.62
N LYS A 184 -12.23 11.18 -10.87
CA LYS A 184 -11.55 10.81 -12.12
C LYS A 184 -11.46 9.29 -12.32
N LYS A 185 -11.52 8.50 -11.24
CA LYS A 185 -11.53 7.03 -11.31
C LYS A 185 -12.90 6.48 -11.71
N TYR A 186 -13.97 7.14 -11.29
CA TYR A 186 -15.33 6.59 -11.41
C TYR A 186 -16.17 7.21 -12.53
N LEU A 187 -15.91 8.45 -12.91
CA LEU A 187 -16.65 9.13 -13.97
C LEU A 187 -15.84 9.18 -15.27
N PRO A 188 -16.48 9.06 -16.44
CA PRO A 188 -15.83 9.33 -17.71
C PRO A 188 -15.25 10.75 -17.68
N LEU A 189 -14.06 10.94 -18.26
CA LEU A 189 -13.51 12.28 -18.43
C LEU A 189 -14.52 13.10 -19.23
N SER A 190 -14.84 14.31 -18.78
CA SER A 190 -15.71 15.21 -19.55
C SER A 190 -15.06 15.43 -20.90
N THR A 191 -15.63 14.82 -21.93
CA THR A 191 -15.25 15.04 -23.32
C THR A 191 -15.55 16.50 -23.63
N THR A 192 -14.51 17.33 -23.70
CA THR A 192 -14.52 18.42 -24.67
C THR A 192 -14.81 17.80 -26.04
N ILE A 193 -15.62 18.49 -26.84
CA ILE A 193 -16.39 18.03 -28.02
C ILE A 193 -15.55 17.38 -29.14
N GLU A 194 -14.23 17.22 -28.99
CA GLU A 194 -13.34 16.66 -30.00
C GLU A 194 -13.27 15.12 -30.02
N ASP A 195 -13.76 14.44 -28.98
CA ASP A 195 -13.66 12.98 -28.82
C ASP A 195 -15.00 12.23 -28.94
N GLU A 196 -15.93 12.70 -29.77
CA GLU A 196 -17.11 11.90 -30.16
C GLU A 196 -16.72 10.51 -30.74
N ASN A 197 -15.51 10.41 -31.29
CA ASN A 197 -14.94 9.14 -31.77
C ASN A 197 -14.54 8.17 -30.65
N LEU A 198 -14.26 8.63 -29.42
CA LEU A 198 -13.84 7.76 -28.32
C LEU A 198 -15.03 7.08 -27.64
N ALA A 199 -16.16 7.80 -27.50
CA ALA A 199 -17.40 7.22 -26.99
C ALA A 199 -18.00 6.19 -27.96
N ALA A 200 -17.89 6.43 -29.28
CA ALA A 200 -18.29 5.46 -30.31
C ALA A 200 -17.35 4.23 -30.33
N ASN A 201 -16.05 4.40 -30.10
CA ASN A 201 -15.09 3.30 -30.04
C ASN A 201 -15.24 2.42 -28.78
N CYS A 202 -15.72 2.98 -27.66
CA CYS A 202 -15.95 2.22 -26.43
C CYS A 202 -17.15 1.26 -26.53
N VAL A 203 -18.14 1.58 -27.38
CA VAL A 203 -19.27 0.69 -27.68
C VAL A 203 -18.86 -0.42 -28.66
N LEU A 204 -17.85 -0.17 -29.52
CA LEU A 204 -17.41 -1.11 -30.54
C LEU A 204 -16.47 -2.21 -30.01
N SER A 205 -15.76 -1.98 -28.90
CA SER A 205 -14.84 -2.97 -28.31
C SER A 205 -15.54 -4.13 -27.57
N VAL A 206 -16.86 -4.05 -27.35
CA VAL A 206 -17.64 -5.15 -26.74
C VAL A 206 -17.77 -6.37 -27.68
N PHE A 207 -17.56 -6.18 -28.99
CA PHE A 207 -17.67 -7.26 -29.99
C PHE A 207 -16.37 -7.63 -30.71
N GLY A 208 -15.22 -7.19 -30.20
CA GLY A 208 -13.93 -7.49 -30.82
C GLY A 208 -12.88 -7.81 -29.76
N SER A 209 -12.50 -9.09 -29.69
CA SER A 209 -11.37 -9.59 -28.91
C SER A 209 -10.12 -8.72 -29.09
N SER A 210 -9.49 -8.27 -28.01
CA SER A 210 -8.02 -8.27 -27.92
C SER A 210 -7.53 -7.97 -26.51
N ASP A 211 -6.60 -8.81 -26.08
CA ASP A 211 -5.87 -8.78 -24.83
C ASP A 211 -4.99 -7.51 -24.73
N ASN A 212 -5.53 -6.40 -24.23
CA ASN A 212 -4.75 -5.22 -23.85
C ASN A 212 -5.28 -4.63 -22.53
N GLU A 213 -4.40 -4.41 -21.55
CA GLU A 213 -4.70 -3.85 -20.21
C GLU A 213 -5.49 -2.52 -20.26
N GLN A 214 -5.25 -1.70 -21.28
CA GLN A 214 -5.99 -0.44 -21.49
C GLN A 214 -7.47 -0.66 -21.85
N SER A 215 -7.80 -1.76 -22.54
CA SER A 215 -9.18 -2.12 -22.91
C SER A 215 -9.98 -2.66 -21.72
N ILE A 216 -9.32 -3.23 -20.72
CA ILE A 216 -9.95 -3.75 -19.49
C ILE A 216 -10.23 -2.60 -18.52
N CYS A 217 -9.29 -1.66 -18.38
CA CYS A 217 -9.44 -0.47 -17.52
C CYS A 217 -10.62 0.42 -17.97
N SER A 218 -10.87 0.54 -19.27
CA SER A 218 -12.04 1.26 -19.79
C SER A 218 -13.37 0.55 -19.51
N ALA A 219 -13.39 -0.79 -19.55
CA ALA A 219 -14.59 -1.58 -19.29
C ALA A 219 -14.99 -1.55 -17.80
N ASP A 220 -14.04 -1.75 -16.88
CA ASP A 220 -14.31 -1.66 -15.44
C ASP A 220 -14.79 -0.26 -15.03
N LYS A 221 -14.16 0.78 -15.58
CA LYS A 221 -14.58 2.16 -15.34
C LYS A 221 -16.00 2.43 -15.85
N GLN A 222 -16.34 1.90 -17.03
CA GLN A 222 -17.68 1.98 -17.58
C GLN A 222 -18.71 1.27 -16.68
N ILE A 223 -18.39 0.09 -16.15
CA ILE A 223 -19.27 -0.65 -15.23
C ILE A 223 -19.54 0.14 -13.95
N MET A 224 -18.50 0.75 -13.36
CA MET A 224 -18.68 1.58 -12.17
C MET A 224 -19.53 2.82 -12.48
N TYR A 225 -19.27 3.49 -13.60
CA TYR A 225 -20.07 4.62 -14.06
C TYR A 225 -21.55 4.26 -14.26
N GLU A 226 -21.83 3.14 -14.93
CA GLU A 226 -23.18 2.65 -15.14
C GLU A 226 -23.86 2.30 -13.81
N SER A 227 -23.11 1.75 -12.85
CA SER A 227 -23.60 1.49 -11.50
C SER A 227 -24.01 2.78 -10.79
N ILE A 228 -23.23 3.86 -10.89
CA ILE A 228 -23.60 5.18 -10.35
C ILE A 228 -24.86 5.72 -11.04
N CYS A 229 -24.94 5.63 -12.36
CA CYS A 229 -26.12 6.04 -13.11
C CYS A 229 -27.38 5.23 -12.73
N ALA A 230 -27.21 3.95 -12.42
CA ALA A 230 -28.30 3.09 -11.95
C ALA A 230 -28.85 3.54 -10.58
N LEU A 231 -27.99 4.00 -9.66
CA LEU A 231 -28.41 4.50 -8.34
C LEU A 231 -29.38 5.68 -8.43
N ILE A 232 -29.25 6.52 -9.45
CA ILE A 232 -30.08 7.73 -9.63
C ILE A 232 -31.26 7.54 -10.59
N LYS A 233 -31.47 6.32 -11.11
CA LYS A 233 -32.49 6.03 -12.13
C LYS A 233 -33.90 6.08 -11.57
N ASP A 234 -34.09 5.59 -10.34
CA ASP A 234 -35.36 5.60 -9.64
C ASP A 234 -35.34 6.61 -8.49
N GLU A 235 -36.14 7.67 -8.61
CA GLU A 235 -36.18 8.77 -7.63
C GLU A 235 -36.61 8.29 -6.24
N LYS A 236 -37.51 7.29 -6.17
CA LYS A 236 -37.99 6.75 -4.89
C LYS A 236 -36.85 6.06 -4.13
N SER A 237 -36.17 5.12 -4.78
CA SER A 237 -35.00 4.41 -4.21
C SER A 237 -33.89 5.40 -3.85
N LEU A 238 -33.65 6.40 -4.70
CA LEU A 238 -32.67 7.45 -4.44
C LEU A 238 -33.02 8.27 -3.18
N THR A 239 -34.29 8.60 -2.99
CA THR A 239 -34.78 9.34 -1.82
C THR A 239 -34.65 8.50 -0.54
N GLU A 240 -34.97 7.21 -0.60
CA GLU A 240 -34.81 6.28 0.53
C GLU A 240 -33.33 6.11 0.92
N MET A 241 -32.43 6.06 -0.07
CA MET A 241 -31.00 5.88 0.13
C MET A 241 -30.29 7.14 0.66
N LEU A 242 -30.62 8.32 0.14
CA LEU A 242 -29.91 9.57 0.47
C LEU A 242 -30.57 10.35 1.61
N GLY A 243 -31.87 10.14 1.86
CA GLY A 243 -32.63 10.82 2.90
C GLY A 243 -32.51 12.35 2.79
N GLU A 244 -32.17 12.99 3.90
CA GLU A 244 -32.02 14.45 3.98
C GLU A 244 -30.87 15.02 3.14
N ASN A 245 -29.93 14.17 2.70
CA ASN A 245 -28.81 14.60 1.87
C ASN A 245 -29.22 14.85 0.41
N LEU A 246 -30.36 14.31 -0.02
CA LEU A 246 -30.96 14.60 -1.31
C LEU A 246 -31.83 15.84 -1.22
N LYS A 247 -31.41 16.91 -1.90
CA LYS A 247 -32.22 18.11 -2.06
C LYS A 247 -33.04 18.00 -3.33
N ILE A 248 -34.32 18.39 -3.22
CA ILE A 248 -35.25 18.37 -4.33
C ILE A 248 -35.92 19.74 -4.45
N PHE A 249 -35.79 20.36 -5.62
CA PHE A 249 -36.52 21.57 -5.96
C PHE A 249 -37.54 21.28 -7.06
N ALA A 250 -38.75 21.81 -6.94
CA ALA A 250 -39.78 21.77 -7.98
C ALA A 250 -40.52 23.11 -8.06
N GLY A 251 -40.87 23.53 -9.27
CA GLY A 251 -41.67 24.73 -9.49
C GLY A 251 -41.41 25.40 -10.83
N ALA A 252 -42.49 25.86 -11.47
CA ALA A 252 -42.40 26.64 -12.69
C ALA A 252 -41.80 28.02 -12.38
N THR A 253 -40.92 28.44 -13.27
CA THR A 253 -40.22 29.72 -13.20
C THR A 253 -40.74 30.71 -14.26
N ASN A 254 -41.73 30.31 -15.07
CA ASN A 254 -42.26 31.09 -16.20
C ASN A 254 -41.16 31.61 -17.14
N ALA A 255 -40.19 30.75 -17.44
CA ALA A 255 -38.98 31.06 -18.21
C ALA A 255 -38.01 32.09 -17.59
N TYR A 256 -38.18 32.48 -16.33
CA TYR A 256 -37.20 33.28 -15.59
C TYR A 256 -36.22 32.40 -14.82
N TRP A 257 -35.09 32.97 -14.40
CA TRP A 257 -34.16 32.30 -13.51
C TRP A 257 -34.64 32.45 -12.07
N LYS A 258 -34.63 31.34 -11.33
CA LYS A 258 -34.91 31.32 -9.90
C LYS A 258 -33.66 30.92 -9.14
N ASP A 259 -33.31 31.73 -8.15
CA ASP A 259 -32.22 31.47 -7.22
C ASP A 259 -32.68 30.33 -6.28
N VAL A 260 -32.17 29.12 -6.50
CA VAL A 260 -32.51 27.94 -5.69
C VAL A 260 -31.54 27.80 -4.53
N GLU A 261 -30.25 27.96 -4.80
CA GLU A 261 -29.19 27.90 -3.79
C GLU A 261 -28.22 29.07 -3.99
N THR A 262 -27.80 29.70 -2.89
CA THR A 262 -26.93 30.88 -2.93
C THR A 262 -25.47 30.53 -3.26
N LYS A 263 -24.71 31.52 -3.74
CA LYS A 263 -23.25 31.44 -3.91
C LYS A 263 -22.51 31.09 -2.60
N ASN A 264 -21.27 30.62 -2.72
CA ASN A 264 -20.33 30.18 -1.69
C ASN A 264 -20.56 28.76 -1.15
N LYS A 265 -21.50 28.02 -1.75
CA LYS A 265 -21.72 26.61 -1.47
C LYS A 265 -21.75 25.84 -2.77
N LYS A 266 -21.08 24.69 -2.78
CA LYS A 266 -21.01 23.84 -3.96
C LYS A 266 -22.11 22.79 -3.94
N TYR A 267 -22.72 22.55 -5.10
CA TYR A 267 -23.79 21.58 -5.24
C TYR A 267 -23.55 20.69 -6.45
N MET A 268 -23.72 19.39 -6.27
CA MET A 268 -23.62 18.38 -7.32
C MET A 268 -25.00 18.06 -7.86
N ILE A 269 -25.20 18.26 -9.16
CA ILE A 269 -26.47 17.95 -9.84
C ILE A 269 -26.55 16.44 -10.10
N LEU A 270 -27.62 15.79 -9.65
CA LEU A 270 -27.86 14.38 -9.88
C LEU A 270 -28.74 14.15 -11.12
N ASN A 271 -29.85 14.88 -11.21
CA ASN A 271 -30.80 14.73 -12.31
C ASN A 271 -31.67 15.99 -12.47
N MET A 272 -32.01 16.32 -13.71
CA MET A 272 -33.14 17.18 -14.03
C MET A 272 -33.88 16.73 -15.30
N LYS A 273 -35.15 17.12 -15.39
CA LYS A 273 -35.98 16.87 -16.57
C LYS A 273 -35.48 17.66 -17.80
N ASN A 274 -35.56 17.04 -18.98
CA ASN A 274 -35.25 17.67 -20.27
C ASN A 274 -36.15 18.89 -20.51
N GLY A 275 -35.57 19.96 -21.05
CA GLY A 275 -36.21 21.26 -21.25
C GLY A 275 -35.98 22.26 -20.11
N ASN A 276 -35.36 21.83 -19.01
CA ASN A 276 -34.94 22.69 -17.91
C ASN A 276 -33.45 23.00 -17.97
N TYR A 277 -33.06 24.03 -17.22
CA TYR A 277 -31.69 24.54 -17.22
C TYR A 277 -31.20 24.86 -15.80
N VAL A 278 -29.91 24.66 -15.56
CA VAL A 278 -29.19 25.09 -14.37
C VAL A 278 -27.96 25.90 -14.74
N ARG A 279 -27.48 26.73 -13.84
CA ARG A 279 -26.19 27.41 -13.93
C ARG A 279 -25.69 27.80 -12.55
N ASN A 280 -24.43 28.24 -12.46
CA ASN A 280 -23.91 28.85 -11.23
C ASN A 280 -24.78 30.04 -10.83
N ALA A 281 -25.01 30.19 -9.53
CA ALA A 281 -25.88 31.23 -9.03
C ALA A 281 -25.43 32.61 -9.51
N GLY A 282 -26.34 33.47 -9.96
CA GLY A 282 -26.03 34.85 -10.39
C GLY A 282 -24.98 34.99 -11.50
N LEU A 283 -24.74 33.95 -12.30
CA LEU A 283 -23.91 34.02 -13.51
C LEU A 283 -24.78 34.38 -14.71
N SER A 284 -24.30 35.24 -15.60
CA SER A 284 -24.96 35.48 -16.89
C SER A 284 -24.36 34.58 -17.97
N GLY A 285 -25.20 33.74 -18.60
CA GLY A 285 -24.75 32.67 -19.49
C GLY A 285 -24.21 31.45 -18.74
N GLY A 286 -23.65 30.48 -19.48
CA GLY A 286 -23.21 29.20 -18.91
C GLY A 286 -24.38 28.25 -18.56
N ASP A 287 -25.48 28.37 -19.30
CA ASP A 287 -26.70 27.61 -19.09
C ASP A 287 -26.46 26.15 -19.47
N LEU A 288 -26.63 25.24 -18.51
CA LEU A 288 -26.49 23.80 -18.72
C LEU A 288 -27.87 23.17 -18.79
N ASN A 289 -28.13 22.40 -19.85
CA ASN A 289 -29.35 21.63 -19.98
C ASN A 289 -29.16 20.20 -19.43
N SER A 290 -30.18 19.33 -19.57
CA SER A 290 -30.11 17.95 -19.09
C SER A 290 -28.99 17.10 -19.73
N LEU A 291 -28.61 17.36 -20.99
CA LEU A 291 -27.49 16.66 -21.65
C LEU A 291 -26.12 17.12 -21.13
N ASP A 292 -26.06 18.35 -20.63
CA ASP A 292 -24.84 18.92 -20.03
C ASP A 292 -24.66 18.52 -18.56
N THR A 293 -25.67 17.88 -17.95
CA THR A 293 -25.70 17.63 -16.49
C THR A 293 -25.97 16.19 -16.12
N ASN A 294 -27.03 15.56 -16.65
CA ASN A 294 -27.43 14.21 -16.26
C ASN A 294 -26.33 13.21 -16.64
N GLY A 295 -25.92 12.38 -15.68
CA GLY A 295 -24.79 11.44 -15.82
C GLY A 295 -23.41 12.10 -15.76
N LYS A 296 -23.31 13.44 -15.86
CA LYS A 296 -22.03 14.16 -15.73
C LYS A 296 -21.76 14.63 -14.29
N PHE A 297 -22.75 14.58 -13.41
CA PHE A 297 -22.66 14.93 -11.99
C PHE A 297 -22.04 16.30 -11.73
N VAL A 298 -22.39 17.30 -12.54
CA VAL A 298 -21.74 18.62 -12.55
C VAL A 298 -21.82 19.28 -11.17
N ILE A 299 -20.71 19.91 -10.75
CA ILE A 299 -20.64 20.68 -9.51
C ILE A 299 -20.70 22.17 -9.82
N LEU A 300 -21.66 22.87 -9.20
CA LEU A 300 -21.92 24.31 -9.38
C LEU A 300 -21.69 25.06 -8.06
N ASP A 301 -21.32 26.35 -8.13
CA ASP A 301 -21.31 27.28 -7.00
C ASP A 301 -22.66 28.02 -6.93
N GLY A 302 -23.48 27.63 -5.95
CA GLY A 302 -24.91 27.92 -5.94
C GLY A 302 -25.66 27.31 -7.13
N ILE A 303 -26.97 27.55 -7.19
CA ILE A 303 -27.83 27.07 -8.27
C ILE A 303 -28.85 28.15 -8.64
N ASP A 304 -28.78 28.63 -9.87
CA ASP A 304 -29.95 29.21 -10.54
C ASP A 304 -30.62 28.11 -11.37
N TYR A 305 -31.94 28.02 -11.29
CA TYR A 305 -32.74 27.03 -12.02
C TYR A 305 -33.82 27.69 -12.85
N LYS A 306 -34.10 27.11 -14.02
CA LYS A 306 -35.16 27.54 -14.93
C LYS A 306 -35.96 26.33 -15.40
N SER A 307 -37.26 26.37 -15.12
CA SER A 307 -38.24 25.38 -15.55
C SER A 307 -39.57 26.00 -15.99
N ASN A 308 -40.27 25.36 -16.91
CA ASN A 308 -41.62 25.72 -17.32
C ASN A 308 -42.70 24.79 -16.75
N SER A 309 -42.35 23.96 -15.76
CA SER A 309 -43.22 22.92 -15.21
C SER A 309 -43.17 22.98 -13.68
N ASP A 310 -44.34 22.96 -13.05
CA ASP A 310 -44.46 22.91 -11.59
C ASP A 310 -44.14 21.51 -11.03
N SER A 311 -44.22 20.49 -11.88
CA SER A 311 -43.97 19.10 -11.49
C SER A 311 -42.54 18.63 -11.76
N ASP A 312 -41.77 19.37 -12.57
CA ASP A 312 -40.40 19.00 -12.88
C ASP A 312 -39.51 19.19 -11.65
N ARG A 313 -38.68 18.18 -11.38
CA ARG A 313 -37.83 18.14 -10.20
C ARG A 313 -36.36 18.27 -10.60
N LEU A 314 -35.65 19.11 -9.85
CA LEU A 314 -34.20 19.18 -9.83
C LEU A 314 -33.71 18.42 -8.59
N LEU A 315 -32.88 17.40 -8.81
CA LEU A 315 -32.28 16.55 -7.78
C LEU A 315 -30.80 16.90 -7.64
N TYR A 316 -30.35 17.23 -6.43
CA TYR A 316 -28.98 17.67 -6.18
C TYR A 316 -28.52 17.40 -4.73
N MET A 317 -27.22 17.50 -4.49
CA MET A 317 -26.59 17.32 -3.17
C MET A 317 -25.58 18.43 -2.87
N GLU A 318 -25.39 18.76 -1.59
CA GLU A 318 -24.36 19.71 -1.14
C GLU A 318 -22.99 19.03 -1.03
N VAL A 319 -21.98 19.63 -1.66
CA VAL A 319 -20.59 19.14 -1.76
C VAL A 319 -19.78 19.51 -0.53
#